data_AF-A0ABD0JVL4-F1
#
_entry.id   AF-A0ABD0JVL4-F1
#
_cell.length_a   1.000
_cell.length_b   1.000
_cell.length_c   1.000
_cell.angle_alpha   90.00
_cell.angle_beta   90.00
_cell.angle_gamma   90.00
#
_symmetry.space_group_name_H-M   'P 1'
#
loop_
_entity.id
_entity.type
_entity.pdbx_description
1 polymer ?
#
loop_
_entity_poly.entity_id
_entity_poly.type
_entity_poly.pdbx_seq_one_letter_code
_entity_poly.pdbx_strand_id
1 'polypeptide(L)'
;MRHDSSSSSSNSQGAPPAAHLMGYPQRQVQNMVPGRQFPIAQWIHQEDLAFTNHVTYRHGRIVVPDDGLYYVYSQIAFLEVLLDHSGSNPGPGTDSPSLSHYLYRYNIIYPNGGEEKLVQNSITKCWGPNKAFGEYTSYLGAVFHLRQGDEVFVKVSNITMVARDPKSNYFGLFKV
;
A
#
# COMPACT_ATOMS: atom_id res chain seq x y z
N MET A 1 -6.81 -44.52 44.14
CA MET A 1 -7.06 -43.77 42.90
C MET A 1 -6.18 -42.54 42.92
N ARG A 2 -5.07 -42.54 42.19
CA ARG A 2 -4.22 -41.37 42.01
C ARG A 2 -4.76 -40.60 40.80
N HIS A 3 -5.14 -39.34 41.00
CA HIS A 3 -5.49 -38.45 39.92
C HIS A 3 -4.20 -38.03 39.21
N ASP A 4 -3.97 -38.56 38.02
CA ASP A 4 -3.01 -37.97 37.08
C ASP A 4 -3.64 -36.71 36.50
N SER A 5 -3.15 -35.57 36.95
CA SER A 5 -3.38 -34.26 36.34
C SER A 5 -2.55 -34.17 35.07
N SER A 6 -3.19 -34.40 33.93
CA SER A 6 -2.62 -34.09 32.61
C SER A 6 -2.47 -32.58 32.47
N SER A 7 -1.23 -32.09 32.53
CA SER A 7 -0.90 -30.73 32.14
C SER A 7 -1.11 -30.58 30.64
N SER A 8 -2.19 -29.93 30.24
CA SER A 8 -2.35 -29.42 28.88
C SER A 8 -1.29 -28.35 28.64
N SER A 9 -0.22 -28.73 27.94
CA SER A 9 0.70 -27.77 27.34
C SER A 9 -0.10 -26.95 26.34
N SER A 10 -0.54 -25.76 26.76
CA SER A 10 -1.03 -24.74 25.84
C SER A 10 0.14 -24.39 24.93
N ASN A 11 0.10 -24.96 23.72
CA ASN A 11 1.03 -24.64 22.66
C ASN A 11 0.73 -23.19 22.28
N SER A 12 1.42 -22.25 22.91
CA SER A 12 1.40 -20.84 22.53
C SER A 12 2.17 -20.73 21.22
N GLN A 13 1.56 -21.21 20.12
CA GLN A 13 1.99 -20.78 18.81
C GLN A 13 1.87 -19.26 18.81
N GLY A 14 3.00 -18.58 18.79
CA GLY A 14 3.06 -17.12 18.74
C GLY A 14 2.16 -16.61 17.62
N ALA A 15 1.56 -15.43 17.82
CA ALA A 15 0.66 -14.86 16.82
C ALA A 15 1.31 -14.86 15.43
N PRO A 16 0.56 -15.22 14.37
CA PRO A 16 1.11 -15.31 13.03
C PRO A 16 1.69 -13.96 12.56
N PRO A 17 2.67 -13.96 11.64
CA PRO A 17 3.20 -12.73 11.07
C PRO A 17 2.10 -11.86 10.48
N ALA A 18 2.06 -10.59 10.88
CA ALA A 18 1.06 -9.64 10.43
C ALA A 18 1.55 -8.19 10.57
N ALA A 19 1.03 -7.30 9.73
CA ALA A 19 1.21 -5.87 9.89
C ALA A 19 0.01 -5.10 9.33
N HIS A 20 -0.24 -3.95 9.95
CA HIS A 20 -1.11 -2.91 9.45
C HIS A 20 -0.34 -1.59 9.51
N LEU A 21 -0.15 -0.95 8.37
CA LEU A 21 0.58 0.30 8.24
C LEU A 21 -0.40 1.39 7.78
N MET A 22 -0.25 2.60 8.30
CA MET A 22 -1.13 3.73 7.98
C MET A 22 -0.38 4.87 7.29
N GLY A 23 -1.12 5.68 6.52
CA GLY A 23 -0.56 6.75 5.72
C GLY A 23 0.24 7.75 6.56
N TYR A 24 1.33 8.25 6.00
CA TYR A 24 2.14 9.29 6.64
C TYR A 24 1.67 10.68 6.17
N PRO A 25 1.37 11.63 7.08
CA PRO A 25 0.67 12.88 6.73
C PRO A 25 1.53 13.91 5.95
N GLN A 26 2.82 13.63 5.74
CA GLN A 26 3.74 14.57 5.10
C GLN A 26 3.54 14.61 3.57
N ARG A 27 3.55 15.82 3.00
CA ARG A 27 3.49 16.00 1.55
C ARG A 27 4.69 15.33 0.89
N GLN A 28 4.42 14.37 0.03
CA GLN A 28 5.43 13.75 -0.82
C GLN A 28 5.63 14.63 -2.05
N VAL A 29 6.75 15.35 -2.09
CA VAL A 29 7.10 16.26 -3.19
C VAL A 29 8.03 15.50 -4.14
N GLN A 30 7.59 15.30 -5.39
CA GLN A 30 8.43 14.71 -6.41
C GLN A 30 8.09 15.24 -7.79
N ASN A 31 9.10 15.44 -8.64
CA ASN A 31 8.91 15.83 -10.03
C ASN A 31 8.14 14.73 -10.75
N MET A 32 6.92 15.06 -11.20
CA MET A 32 6.07 14.14 -11.94
C MET A 32 6.67 13.85 -13.30
N VAL A 33 6.86 12.57 -13.60
CA VAL A 33 7.26 12.08 -14.92
C VAL A 33 6.16 11.13 -15.39
N PRO A 34 5.47 11.42 -16.50
CA PRO A 34 4.44 10.53 -17.04
C PRO A 34 4.93 9.08 -17.20
N GLY A 35 4.07 8.11 -16.87
CA GLY A 35 4.40 6.69 -16.95
C GLY A 35 5.31 6.16 -15.83
N ARG A 36 5.84 7.03 -14.96
CA ARG A 36 6.62 6.62 -13.79
C ARG A 36 5.71 6.17 -12.66
N GLN A 37 6.11 5.10 -11.97
CA GLN A 37 5.48 4.63 -10.74
C GLN A 37 6.31 5.06 -9.53
N PHE A 38 5.66 5.52 -8.47
CA PHE A 38 6.31 6.07 -7.29
C PHE A 38 6.05 5.19 -6.08
N PRO A 39 7.08 4.64 -5.42
CA PRO A 39 6.90 3.87 -4.19
C PRO A 39 6.53 4.79 -3.03
N ILE A 40 5.59 4.36 -2.18
CA ILE A 40 5.31 5.04 -0.92
C ILE A 40 6.36 4.60 0.10
N ALA A 41 7.35 5.46 0.34
CA ALA A 41 8.54 5.13 1.12
C ALA A 41 8.36 5.20 2.64
N GLN A 42 7.22 5.71 3.12
CA GLN A 42 6.99 5.95 4.55
C GLN A 42 5.55 5.68 4.96
N TRP A 43 5.41 4.93 6.04
CA TRP A 43 4.16 4.63 6.72
C TRP A 43 4.33 4.75 8.24
N ILE A 44 3.24 5.04 8.92
CA ILE A 44 3.12 4.84 10.37
C ILE A 44 2.98 3.33 10.61
N HIS A 45 3.76 2.76 11.54
CA HIS A 45 3.90 1.31 11.72
C HIS A 45 3.97 0.83 13.17
N GLN A 46 4.01 1.75 14.15
CA GLN A 46 4.17 1.45 15.58
C GLN A 46 3.29 2.31 16.50
N GLU A 47 2.27 2.98 15.93
CA GLU A 47 1.44 3.95 16.65
C GLU A 47 -0.02 3.89 16.17
N ASP A 48 -0.97 4.33 17.01
CA ASP A 48 -2.42 4.31 16.76
C ASP A 48 -2.92 2.90 16.37
N LEU A 49 -3.52 2.71 15.19
CA LEU A 49 -3.98 1.41 14.70
C LEU A 49 -2.88 0.63 13.96
N ALA A 50 -1.70 1.22 13.77
CA ALA A 50 -0.62 0.60 13.02
C ALA A 50 0.25 -0.29 13.91
N PHE A 51 0.61 -1.46 13.38
CA PHE A 51 1.46 -2.41 14.08
C PHE A 51 2.26 -3.26 13.11
N THR A 52 3.35 -3.82 13.61
CA THR A 52 4.11 -4.91 12.98
C THR A 52 4.29 -6.02 14.01
N ASN A 53 3.88 -7.24 13.65
CA ASN A 53 4.04 -8.44 14.46
C ASN A 53 4.80 -9.51 13.68
N HIS A 54 5.98 -9.90 14.16
CA HIS A 54 6.86 -10.89 13.53
C HIS A 54 7.26 -10.60 12.06
N VAL A 55 7.01 -9.40 11.56
CA VAL A 55 7.50 -8.93 10.25
C VAL A 55 8.47 -7.77 10.48
N THR A 56 9.34 -7.47 9.50
CA THR A 56 10.20 -6.29 9.58
C THR A 56 9.71 -5.20 8.63
N TYR A 57 9.65 -3.95 9.10
CA TYR A 57 9.40 -2.79 8.25
C TYR A 57 10.72 -2.10 7.86
N ARG A 58 10.92 -1.80 6.57
CA ARG A 58 12.09 -1.05 6.06
C ARG A 58 11.68 -0.15 4.89
N HIS A 59 11.87 1.17 5.01
CA HIS A 59 11.70 2.14 3.91
C HIS A 59 10.42 1.96 3.07
N GLY A 60 9.27 1.82 3.73
CA GLY A 60 7.99 1.68 3.04
C GLY A 60 7.59 0.25 2.70
N ARG A 61 8.41 -0.74 3.08
CA ARG A 61 8.26 -2.14 2.70
C ARG A 61 8.07 -3.03 3.93
N ILE A 62 7.28 -4.09 3.78
CA ILE A 62 7.16 -5.18 4.77
C ILE A 62 8.00 -6.35 4.27
N VAL A 63 8.95 -6.80 5.08
CA VAL A 63 9.81 -7.96 4.80
C VAL A 63 9.19 -9.20 5.42
N VAL A 64 8.92 -10.18 4.57
CA VAL A 64 8.31 -11.46 4.94
C VAL A 64 9.32 -12.31 5.75
N PRO A 65 8.96 -12.77 6.96
CA PRO A 65 9.87 -13.50 7.84
C PRO A 65 10.10 -14.95 7.41
N ASP A 66 9.10 -15.58 6.81
CA ASP A 66 9.10 -17.00 6.48
C ASP A 66 8.09 -17.33 5.36
N ASP A 67 8.36 -18.43 4.65
CA ASP A 67 7.56 -18.88 3.52
C ASP A 67 6.11 -19.17 3.91
N GLY A 68 5.16 -18.81 3.04
CA GLY A 68 3.77 -19.20 3.18
C GLY A 68 2.79 -18.39 2.36
N LEU A 69 1.51 -18.62 2.63
CA LEU A 69 0.42 -17.86 2.06
C LEU A 69 0.18 -16.61 2.91
N TYR A 70 0.14 -15.47 2.25
CA TYR A 70 -0.12 -14.18 2.89
C TYR A 70 -1.25 -13.49 2.17
N TYR A 71 -2.24 -13.01 2.92
CA TYR A 71 -3.19 -12.04 2.38
C TYR A 71 -2.55 -10.66 2.48
N VAL A 72 -2.33 -10.02 1.33
CA VAL A 72 -1.76 -8.68 1.22
C VAL A 72 -2.87 -7.74 0.79
N TYR A 73 -3.00 -6.58 1.47
CA TYR A 73 -4.03 -5.59 1.18
C TYR A 73 -3.49 -4.17 1.24
N SER A 74 -4.12 -3.28 0.48
CA SER A 74 -3.80 -1.85 0.49
C SER A 74 -5.02 -1.03 0.09
N GLN A 75 -5.19 0.13 0.71
CA GLN A 75 -6.12 1.17 0.28
C GLN A 75 -5.35 2.48 0.08
N ILE A 76 -5.60 3.15 -1.05
CA ILE A 76 -5.06 4.47 -1.34
C ILE A 76 -6.20 5.39 -1.79
N ALA A 77 -6.35 6.51 -1.11
CA ALA A 77 -7.25 7.59 -1.51
C ALA A 77 -6.45 8.65 -2.26
N PHE A 78 -6.91 8.97 -3.47
CA PHE A 78 -6.41 10.07 -4.28
C PHE A 78 -7.39 11.23 -4.20
N LEU A 79 -6.87 12.42 -3.88
CA LEU A 79 -7.63 13.66 -3.79
C LEU A 79 -6.97 14.72 -4.66
N GLU A 80 -7.75 15.32 -5.56
CA GLU A 80 -7.37 16.51 -6.31
C GLU A 80 -8.26 17.68 -5.93
N VAL A 81 -7.62 18.79 -5.63
CA VAL A 81 -8.27 20.07 -5.38
C VAL A 81 -8.00 20.95 -6.58
N LEU A 82 -9.03 21.22 -7.37
CA LEU A 82 -8.94 22.14 -8.50
C LEU A 82 -9.25 23.53 -7.95
N LEU A 83 -8.20 24.32 -7.68
CA LEU A 83 -8.37 25.71 -7.29
C LEU A 83 -8.87 26.47 -8.52
N ASP A 84 -9.98 27.21 -8.36
CA ASP A 84 -10.52 28.11 -9.39
C ASP A 84 -9.43 29.09 -9.85
N HIS A 85 -8.73 28.75 -10.94
CA HIS A 85 -8.03 29.75 -11.73
C HIS A 85 -9.09 30.49 -12.54
N SER A 86 -9.64 31.54 -11.94
CA SER A 86 -10.47 32.50 -12.68
C SER A 86 -9.69 32.99 -13.90
N GLY A 87 -10.12 32.60 -15.10
CA GLY A 87 -9.79 33.31 -16.34
C GLY A 87 -8.93 32.60 -17.37
N SER A 88 -8.42 31.39 -17.14
CA SER A 88 -7.79 30.61 -18.23
C SER A 88 -8.68 29.42 -18.57
N ASN A 89 -9.36 29.45 -19.72
CA ASN A 89 -9.88 28.24 -20.35
C ASN A 89 -8.70 27.26 -20.46
N PRO A 90 -8.68 26.14 -19.71
CA PRO A 90 -7.81 25.07 -20.12
C PRO A 90 -8.44 24.60 -21.44
N GLY A 91 -7.75 24.82 -22.57
CA GLY A 91 -8.05 24.07 -23.79
C GLY A 91 -8.12 22.57 -23.45
N PRO A 92 -8.70 21.71 -24.31
CA PRO A 92 -8.86 20.29 -24.01
C PRO A 92 -7.48 19.69 -23.68
N GLY A 93 -7.18 19.65 -22.38
CA GLY A 93 -5.85 19.34 -21.88
C GLY A 93 -5.70 17.85 -22.08
N THR A 94 -4.88 17.48 -23.06
CA THR A 94 -4.53 16.11 -23.41
C THR A 94 -3.77 15.35 -22.32
N ASP A 95 -3.72 15.89 -21.11
CA ASP A 95 -3.12 15.27 -19.94
C ASP A 95 -4.23 14.84 -18.98
N SER A 96 -4.90 13.74 -19.30
CA SER A 96 -5.71 13.01 -18.32
C SER A 96 -4.85 11.92 -17.67
N PRO A 97 -4.03 12.22 -16.65
CA PRO A 97 -3.14 11.22 -16.05
C PRO A 97 -4.01 10.16 -15.36
N SER A 98 -3.87 8.91 -15.78
CA SER A 98 -4.50 7.79 -15.10
C SER A 98 -4.00 7.71 -13.66
N LEU A 99 -4.92 7.48 -12.73
CA LEU A 99 -4.57 7.17 -11.33
C LEU A 99 -4.45 5.67 -11.21
N SER A 100 -3.30 5.21 -10.74
CA SER A 100 -3.03 3.79 -10.59
C SER A 100 -2.42 3.52 -9.23
N HIS A 101 -2.85 2.42 -8.65
CA HIS A 101 -2.43 1.87 -7.37
C HIS A 101 -1.91 0.46 -7.63
N TYR A 102 -0.75 0.14 -7.08
CA TYR A 102 -0.06 -1.12 -7.34
C TYR A 102 0.45 -1.76 -6.06
N LEU A 103 0.30 -3.08 -5.95
CA LEU A 103 1.06 -3.91 -5.03
C LEU A 103 2.24 -4.53 -5.77
N TYR A 104 3.42 -4.44 -5.17
CA TYR A 104 4.66 -4.98 -5.69
C TYR A 104 5.36 -5.86 -4.66
N ARG A 105 6.20 -6.75 -5.17
CA ARG A 105 7.17 -7.56 -4.44
C ARG A 105 8.57 -7.25 -4.96
N TYR A 106 9.56 -7.33 -4.09
CA TYR A 106 10.97 -7.41 -4.45
C TYR A 106 11.66 -8.56 -3.72
N ASN A 107 12.41 -9.37 -4.47
CA ASN A 107 13.41 -10.29 -3.93
C ASN A 107 14.42 -10.61 -5.04
N ILE A 108 15.72 -10.55 -4.74
CA ILE A 108 16.80 -10.76 -5.73
C ILE A 108 16.76 -12.15 -6.39
N ILE A 109 16.09 -13.11 -5.75
CA ILE A 109 15.92 -14.47 -6.29
C ILE A 109 14.98 -14.52 -7.51
N TYR A 110 14.17 -13.49 -7.75
CA TYR A 110 13.27 -13.43 -8.91
C TYR A 110 13.97 -12.80 -10.14
N PRO A 111 13.56 -13.16 -11.37
CA PRO A 111 14.11 -12.60 -12.60
C PRO A 111 13.91 -11.08 -12.74
N ASN A 112 14.52 -10.48 -13.78
CA ASN A 112 14.33 -9.07 -14.17
C ASN A 112 14.66 -8.05 -13.07
N GLY A 113 15.67 -8.34 -12.25
CA GLY A 113 16.10 -7.45 -11.17
C GLY A 113 15.28 -7.58 -9.89
N GLY A 114 14.47 -8.63 -9.77
CA GLY A 114 13.81 -9.04 -8.53
C GLY A 114 12.49 -8.33 -8.21
N GLU A 115 12.17 -7.25 -8.90
CA GLU A 115 10.94 -6.48 -8.70
C GLU A 115 9.79 -7.00 -9.59
N GLU A 116 8.65 -7.34 -8.98
CA GLU A 116 7.50 -7.92 -9.65
C GLU A 116 6.19 -7.25 -9.17
N LYS A 117 5.29 -6.97 -10.12
CA LYS A 117 3.95 -6.44 -9.82
C LYS A 117 3.01 -7.59 -9.45
N LEU A 118 2.36 -7.48 -8.30
CA LEU A 118 1.40 -8.47 -7.82
C LEU A 118 -0.04 -8.14 -8.25
N VAL A 119 -0.49 -6.90 -8.00
CA VAL A 119 -1.86 -6.44 -8.30
C VAL A 119 -1.84 -4.98 -8.73
N GLN A 120 -2.80 -4.58 -9.54
CA GLN A 120 -2.99 -3.21 -9.97
C GLN A 120 -4.47 -2.87 -10.08
N ASN A 121 -4.81 -1.63 -9.74
CA ASN A 121 -6.07 -0.98 -10.12
C ASN A 121 -5.76 0.38 -10.74
N SER A 122 -6.44 0.72 -11.83
CA SER A 122 -6.22 1.94 -12.59
C SER A 122 -7.54 2.56 -13.05
N ILE A 123 -7.64 3.88 -12.95
CA ILE A 123 -8.75 4.66 -13.48
C ILE A 123 -8.22 5.77 -14.39
N THR A 124 -8.89 5.98 -15.52
CA THR A 124 -8.68 7.17 -16.35
C THR A 124 -9.51 8.31 -15.82
N LYS A 125 -8.89 9.48 -15.60
CA LYS A 125 -9.61 10.67 -15.16
C LYS A 125 -10.50 11.18 -16.30
N CYS A 126 -11.81 11.14 -16.10
CA CYS A 126 -12.79 11.80 -16.95
C CYS A 126 -13.56 12.82 -16.10
N TRP A 127 -12.92 13.93 -15.75
CA TRP A 127 -13.56 14.94 -14.91
C TRP A 127 -14.19 16.02 -15.77
N GLY A 128 -15.48 16.29 -15.52
CA GLY A 128 -16.21 17.33 -16.21
C GLY A 128 -15.64 18.73 -15.89
N PRO A 129 -15.84 19.71 -16.79
CA PRO A 129 -15.20 21.03 -16.72
C PRO A 129 -15.53 21.88 -15.48
N ASN A 130 -16.54 21.50 -14.68
CA ASN A 130 -17.03 22.29 -13.54
C ASN A 130 -16.92 21.56 -12.19
N LYS A 131 -15.87 20.75 -11.98
CA LYS A 131 -15.64 20.11 -10.67
C LYS A 131 -14.62 20.88 -9.85
N ALA A 132 -15.00 21.27 -8.63
CA ALA A 132 -14.10 21.87 -7.64
C ALA A 132 -13.16 20.85 -6.97
N PHE A 133 -13.53 19.56 -6.97
CA PHE A 133 -12.72 18.48 -6.39
C PHE A 133 -12.95 17.14 -7.10
N GLY A 134 -11.94 16.28 -7.06
CA GLY A 134 -12.00 14.90 -7.53
C GLY A 134 -11.42 13.96 -6.48
N GLU A 135 -12.17 12.92 -6.15
CA GLU A 135 -11.75 11.88 -5.20
C GLU A 135 -11.85 10.50 -5.84
N TYR A 136 -10.86 9.66 -5.60
CA TYR A 136 -10.85 8.26 -6.03
C TYR A 136 -10.13 7.42 -4.99
N THR A 137 -10.83 6.45 -4.40
CA THR A 137 -10.25 5.49 -3.47
C THR A 137 -10.12 4.14 -4.15
N SER A 138 -8.92 3.57 -4.06
CA SER A 138 -8.58 2.28 -4.64
C SER A 138 -8.22 1.29 -3.53
N TYR A 139 -8.94 0.18 -3.46
CA TYR A 139 -8.60 -0.96 -2.62
C TYR A 139 -8.06 -2.12 -3.47
N LEU A 140 -6.98 -2.74 -3.00
CA LEU A 140 -6.40 -3.97 -3.55
C LEU A 140 -6.26 -4.99 -2.43
N GLY A 141 -6.55 -6.26 -2.72
CA GLY A 141 -6.34 -7.35 -1.78
C GLY A 141 -6.37 -8.72 -2.44
N ALA A 142 -5.39 -9.58 -2.13
CA ALA A 142 -5.30 -10.93 -2.66
C ALA A 142 -4.34 -11.80 -1.82
N VAL A 143 -4.47 -13.12 -1.95
CA VAL A 143 -3.55 -14.09 -1.35
C VAL A 143 -2.39 -14.37 -2.29
N PHE A 144 -1.16 -14.32 -1.77
CA PHE A 144 0.06 -14.65 -2.49
C PHE A 144 0.87 -15.68 -1.73
N HIS A 145 1.56 -16.56 -2.46
CA HIS A 145 2.63 -17.36 -1.89
C HIS A 145 3.93 -16.52 -1.88
N LEU A 146 4.34 -16.09 -0.69
CA LEU A 146 5.54 -15.27 -0.48
C LEU A 146 6.64 -16.11 0.16
N ARG A 147 7.88 -15.79 -0.19
CA ARG A 147 9.08 -16.42 0.37
C ARG A 147 9.70 -15.55 1.45
N GLN A 148 10.45 -16.17 2.35
CA GLN A 148 11.31 -15.48 3.29
C GLN A 148 12.17 -14.45 2.57
N GLY A 149 12.20 -13.23 3.11
CA GLY A 149 12.95 -12.11 2.54
C GLY A 149 12.23 -11.38 1.40
N ASP A 150 11.04 -11.82 0.96
CA ASP A 150 10.22 -11.01 0.04
C ASP A 150 9.89 -9.67 0.70
N GLU A 151 10.17 -8.58 -0.01
CA GLU A 151 9.80 -7.23 0.40
C GLU A 151 8.54 -6.81 -0.36
N VAL A 152 7.44 -6.61 0.36
CA VAL A 152 6.16 -6.19 -0.23
C VAL A 152 5.96 -4.69 -0.02
N PHE A 153 5.51 -3.97 -1.04
CA PHE A 153 5.34 -2.52 -0.98
C PHE A 153 4.32 -1.99 -1.99
N VAL A 154 3.93 -0.73 -1.78
CA VAL A 154 2.93 -0.03 -2.60
C VAL A 154 3.60 0.98 -3.52
N LYS A 155 3.15 1.01 -4.78
CA LYS A 155 3.44 2.08 -5.73
C LYS A 155 2.15 2.79 -6.16
N VAL A 156 2.27 4.04 -6.57
CA VAL A 156 1.19 4.86 -7.14
C VAL A 156 1.65 5.59 -8.40
N SER A 157 0.74 5.94 -9.30
CA SER A 157 1.07 6.75 -10.49
C SER A 157 1.27 8.23 -10.19
N ASN A 158 0.63 8.75 -9.14
CA ASN A 158 0.77 10.14 -8.71
C ASN A 158 0.76 10.25 -7.19
N ILE A 159 1.95 10.44 -6.62
CA ILE A 159 2.18 10.50 -5.18
C ILE A 159 1.70 11.82 -4.54
N THR A 160 1.67 12.92 -5.31
CA THR A 160 1.24 14.24 -4.81
C THR A 160 -0.26 14.33 -4.57
N MET A 161 -1.03 13.41 -5.17
CA MET A 161 -2.47 13.33 -5.04
C MET A 161 -2.93 12.38 -3.92
N VAL A 162 -2.02 11.67 -3.25
CA VAL A 162 -2.43 10.80 -2.14
C VAL A 162 -2.98 11.67 -1.01
N ALA A 163 -4.17 11.31 -0.50
CA ALA A 163 -4.85 12.03 0.57
C ALA A 163 -4.00 12.03 1.84
N ARG A 164 -4.07 13.10 2.64
CA ARG A 164 -3.19 13.28 3.81
C ARG A 164 -3.69 12.60 5.07
N ASP A 165 -4.96 12.22 5.12
CA ASP A 165 -5.50 11.52 6.27
C ASP A 165 -4.84 10.14 6.40
N PRO A 166 -4.13 9.87 7.52
CA PRO A 166 -3.49 8.57 7.75
C PRO A 166 -4.44 7.38 7.67
N LYS A 167 -5.72 7.56 8.02
CA LYS A 167 -6.72 6.48 8.04
C LYS A 167 -7.33 6.21 6.67
N SER A 168 -7.23 7.17 5.75
CA SER A 168 -7.68 7.01 4.37
C SER A 168 -6.75 6.12 3.53
N ASN A 169 -5.50 5.96 3.97
CA ASN A 169 -4.49 5.18 3.25
C ASN A 169 -3.85 4.16 4.18
N TYR A 170 -3.86 2.89 3.81
CA TYR A 170 -3.25 1.85 4.62
C TYR A 170 -2.75 0.70 3.77
N PHE A 171 -1.77 -0.03 4.29
CA PHE A 171 -1.14 -1.16 3.64
C PHE A 171 -0.80 -2.19 4.70
N GLY A 172 -1.07 -3.47 4.43
CA GLY A 172 -0.75 -4.51 5.39
C GLY A 172 -0.75 -5.89 4.80
N LEU A 173 -0.41 -6.84 5.65
CA LEU A 173 -0.48 -8.26 5.33
C LEU A 173 -0.67 -9.10 6.60
N PHE A 174 -1.14 -10.32 6.43
CA PHE A 174 -1.07 -11.34 7.48
C PHE A 174 -0.90 -12.73 6.85
N LYS A 175 -0.21 -13.61 7.56
CA LYS A 175 -0.05 -15.01 7.18
C LYS A 175 -1.37 -15.76 7.38
N VAL A 176 -1.75 -16.57 6.39
CA VAL A 176 -2.97 -17.42 6.37
C VAL A 176 -2.66 -18.82 6.86
#